data_AF-A0A975E9W5-F1
#
_entry.id   AF-A0A975E9W5-F1
#
_cell.length_a   1.000
_cell.length_b   1.000
_cell.length_c   1.000
_cell.angle_alpha   90.00
_cell.angle_beta   90.00
_cell.angle_gamma   90.00
#
_symmetry.space_group_name_H-M   'P 1'
#
loop_
_entity.id
_entity.type
_entity.pdbx_description
1 polymer ?
#
loop_
_entity_poly.entity_id
_entity_poly.type
_entity_poly.pdbx_seq_one_letter_code
_entity_poly.pdbx_strand_id
1 'polypeptide(L)'
;MTDAQELASLLTRRRQTGADRAAVDAEIFARFGRVQAVMFTDLVGFSRVVEAFGIVHFLQLIQESETLFMPLIAQQDGVCIKHEGDSLLVVFDAPHQALATARAMVAATAAVNPGRAPEDRIEVCIGLGYGTVLRVGANEVWGAEVNAASKLGEDMAKGGQILATDTLRLELASEPFVECGVLFGTRTVYRFEAP
;
A
#
# COMPACT_ATOMS: atom_id res chain seq x y z
N MET A 1 -8.12 -28.43 1.09
CA MET A 1 -9.02 -27.27 1.22
C MET A 1 -8.14 -26.04 1.04
N THR A 2 -8.52 -25.09 0.18
CA THR A 2 -7.75 -23.85 0.01
C THR A 2 -8.00 -22.89 1.17
N ASP A 3 -7.10 -21.95 1.42
CA ASP A 3 -7.28 -20.89 2.44
C ASP A 3 -8.61 -20.15 2.29
N ALA A 4 -9.01 -19.86 1.03
CA ALA A 4 -10.29 -19.22 0.74
C ALA A 4 -11.50 -20.09 1.12
N GLN A 5 -11.45 -21.40 0.88
CA GLN A 5 -12.51 -22.33 1.28
C GLN A 5 -12.60 -22.45 2.81
N GLU A 6 -11.45 -22.46 3.47
CA GLU A 6 -11.38 -22.51 4.94
C GLU A 6 -11.94 -21.23 5.56
N LEU A 7 -11.53 -20.06 5.09
CA LEU A 7 -12.11 -18.79 5.53
C LEU A 7 -13.62 -18.75 5.28
N ALA A 8 -14.10 -19.18 4.11
CA ALA A 8 -15.53 -19.23 3.80
C ALA A 8 -16.32 -20.14 4.77
N SER A 9 -15.74 -21.27 5.17
CA SER A 9 -16.31 -22.16 6.18
C SER A 9 -16.41 -21.48 7.55
N LEU A 10 -15.34 -20.83 8.00
CA LEU A 10 -15.31 -20.09 9.27
C LEU A 10 -16.32 -18.93 9.27
N LEU A 11 -16.41 -18.16 8.19
CA LEU A 11 -17.39 -17.09 8.04
C LEU A 11 -18.82 -17.61 8.01
N THR A 12 -19.06 -18.77 7.39
CA THR A 12 -20.36 -19.43 7.40
C THR A 12 -20.77 -19.80 8.83
N ARG A 13 -19.85 -20.37 9.62
CA ARG A 13 -20.05 -20.67 11.04
C ARG A 13 -20.31 -19.39 11.85
N ARG A 14 -19.52 -18.34 11.62
CA ARG A 14 -19.67 -17.03 12.28
C ARG A 14 -21.06 -16.41 12.09
N ARG A 15 -21.67 -16.62 10.91
CA ARG A 15 -22.98 -16.04 10.55
C ARG A 15 -24.16 -16.75 11.23
N GLN A 16 -23.98 -17.96 11.73
CA GLN A 16 -25.07 -18.73 12.34
C GLN A 16 -25.61 -18.03 13.60
N THR A 17 -26.93 -18.13 13.81
CA THR A 17 -27.57 -17.64 15.03
C THR A 17 -27.02 -18.39 16.24
N GLY A 18 -26.60 -17.67 17.28
CA GLY A 18 -26.00 -18.26 18.49
C GLY A 18 -24.53 -18.63 18.40
N ALA A 19 -23.86 -18.35 17.27
CA ALA A 19 -22.42 -18.55 17.16
C ALA A 19 -21.64 -17.63 18.11
N ASP A 20 -20.62 -18.18 18.77
CA ASP A 20 -19.63 -17.39 19.48
C ASP A 20 -18.72 -16.67 18.46
N ARG A 21 -19.11 -15.46 18.08
CA ARG A 21 -18.38 -14.67 17.07
C ARG A 21 -16.97 -14.34 17.52
N ALA A 22 -16.74 -14.11 18.81
CA ALA A 22 -15.42 -13.76 19.32
C ALA A 22 -14.45 -14.95 19.19
N ALA A 23 -14.89 -16.16 19.53
CA ALA A 23 -14.10 -17.38 19.34
C ALA A 23 -13.82 -17.66 17.86
N VAL A 24 -14.79 -17.46 16.97
CA VAL A 24 -14.58 -17.64 15.53
C VAL A 24 -13.63 -16.59 14.96
N ASP A 25 -13.74 -15.33 15.39
CA ASP A 25 -12.84 -14.25 14.97
C ASP A 25 -11.40 -14.55 15.43
N ALA A 26 -11.22 -14.99 16.68
CA ALA A 26 -9.92 -15.42 17.19
C ALA A 26 -9.33 -16.59 16.38
N GLU A 27 -10.14 -17.59 16.00
CA GLU A 27 -9.69 -18.69 15.15
C GLU A 27 -9.28 -18.21 13.74
N ILE A 28 -10.04 -17.30 13.14
CA ILE A 28 -9.71 -16.70 11.85
C ILE A 28 -8.36 -15.98 11.91
N PHE A 29 -8.14 -15.16 12.95
CA PHE A 29 -6.85 -14.46 13.13
C PHE A 29 -5.70 -15.39 13.50
N ALA A 30 -5.94 -16.47 14.25
CA ALA A 30 -4.90 -17.46 14.53
C ALA A 30 -4.40 -18.16 13.25
N ARG A 31 -5.28 -18.33 12.25
CA ARG A 31 -4.94 -18.97 10.97
C ARG A 31 -4.34 -17.99 9.96
N PHE A 32 -5.02 -16.86 9.75
CA PHE A 32 -4.74 -15.94 8.64
C PHE A 32 -4.17 -14.59 9.10
N GLY A 33 -4.13 -14.31 10.40
CA GLY A 33 -3.57 -13.08 10.94
C GLY A 33 -2.06 -13.02 10.73
N ARG A 34 -1.57 -11.89 10.23
CA ARG A 34 -0.14 -11.58 10.07
C ARG A 34 0.11 -10.16 10.53
N VAL A 35 1.27 -9.87 11.10
CA VAL A 35 1.71 -8.49 11.32
C VAL A 35 2.63 -8.13 10.17
N GLN A 36 2.22 -7.19 9.34
CA GLN A 36 2.93 -6.84 8.10
C GLN A 36 2.88 -5.33 7.85
N ALA A 37 3.84 -4.85 7.07
CA ALA A 37 3.78 -3.53 6.48
C ALA A 37 2.99 -3.61 5.18
N VAL A 38 2.10 -2.64 4.99
CA VAL A 38 1.30 -2.49 3.78
C VAL A 38 1.73 -1.21 3.10
N MET A 39 2.00 -1.29 1.80
CA MET A 39 2.24 -0.15 0.94
C MET A 39 1.12 -0.10 -0.09
N PHE A 40 0.56 1.09 -0.29
CA PHE A 40 -0.27 1.40 -1.44
C PHE A 40 0.39 2.52 -2.22
N THR A 41 0.50 2.35 -3.53
CA THR A 41 1.00 3.38 -4.44
C THR A 41 -0.10 3.83 -5.36
N ASP A 42 -0.04 5.08 -5.80
CA ASP A 42 -0.92 5.60 -6.86
C ASP A 42 -0.12 6.55 -7.78
N LEU A 43 -0.52 6.66 -9.06
CA LEU A 43 0.13 7.58 -9.99
C LEU A 43 -0.60 8.93 -10.05
N VAL A 44 0.18 10.01 -10.12
CA VAL A 44 -0.42 11.36 -10.15
C VAL A 44 -1.06 11.65 -11.50
N GLY A 45 -2.32 12.06 -11.45
CA GLY A 45 -2.94 12.81 -12.54
C GLY A 45 -3.64 11.98 -13.61
N PHE A 46 -4.06 10.74 -13.30
CA PHE A 46 -4.88 9.87 -14.16
C PHE A 46 -5.87 10.66 -15.03
N SER A 47 -6.85 11.30 -14.40
CA SER A 47 -7.96 11.94 -15.12
C SER A 47 -7.49 13.05 -16.05
N ARG A 48 -6.54 13.87 -15.58
CA ARG A 48 -5.99 15.00 -16.33
C ARG A 48 -5.19 14.54 -17.55
N VAL A 49 -4.36 13.50 -17.38
CA VAL A 49 -3.53 12.97 -18.46
C VAL A 49 -4.41 12.26 -19.49
N VAL A 50 -5.37 11.45 -19.04
CA VAL A 50 -6.31 10.76 -19.94
C VAL A 50 -7.17 11.75 -20.74
N GLU A 51 -7.65 12.83 -20.12
CA GLU A 51 -8.44 13.87 -20.81
C GLU A 51 -7.62 14.58 -21.89
N ALA A 52 -6.35 14.90 -21.63
CA ALA A 52 -5.52 15.69 -22.54
C ALA A 52 -4.79 14.85 -23.59
N PHE A 53 -4.35 13.64 -23.27
CA PHE A 53 -3.46 12.81 -24.08
C PHE A 53 -4.02 11.42 -24.42
N GLY A 54 -5.17 11.06 -23.84
CA GLY A 54 -5.86 9.81 -24.11
C GLY A 54 -5.41 8.64 -23.24
N ILE A 55 -6.25 7.61 -23.19
CA ILE A 55 -6.04 6.44 -22.32
C ILE A 55 -4.78 5.64 -22.67
N VAL A 56 -4.41 5.55 -23.96
CA VAL A 56 -3.22 4.79 -24.40
C VAL A 56 -1.94 5.39 -23.84
N HIS A 57 -1.84 6.73 -23.79
CA HIS A 57 -0.71 7.42 -23.17
C HIS A 57 -0.58 7.08 -21.70
N PHE A 58 -1.70 7.08 -20.98
CA PHE A 58 -1.68 6.76 -19.55
C PHE A 58 -1.33 5.29 -19.28
N LEU A 59 -1.83 4.36 -20.09
CA LEU A 59 -1.44 2.94 -20.00
C LEU A 59 0.06 2.73 -20.21
N GLN A 60 0.71 3.53 -21.06
CA GLN A 60 2.17 3.52 -21.20
C GLN A 60 2.85 3.95 -19.89
N LEU A 61 2.37 5.01 -19.23
CA LEU A 61 2.93 5.45 -17.95
C LEU A 61 2.79 4.39 -16.85
N ILE A 62 1.65 3.69 -16.79
CA ILE A 62 1.47 2.56 -15.87
C ILE A 62 2.54 1.50 -16.15
N GLN A 63 2.68 1.05 -17.40
CA GLN A 63 3.65 0.02 -17.77
C GLN A 63 5.09 0.45 -17.43
N GLU A 64 5.46 1.71 -17.70
CA GLU A 64 6.78 2.24 -17.36
C GLU A 64 7.01 2.28 -15.84
N SER A 65 6.00 2.69 -15.07
CA SER A 65 6.10 2.72 -13.61
C SER A 65 6.25 1.31 -13.02
N GLU A 66 5.51 0.32 -13.53
CA GLU A 66 5.61 -1.06 -13.05
C GLU A 66 6.99 -1.66 -13.38
N THR A 67 7.51 -1.37 -14.58
CA THR A 67 8.86 -1.76 -14.98
C THR A 67 9.92 -1.18 -14.02
N LEU A 68 9.68 0.04 -13.51
CA LEU A 68 10.55 0.69 -12.56
C LEU A 68 10.40 0.14 -11.13
N PHE A 69 9.17 -0.18 -10.71
CA PHE A 69 8.83 -0.46 -9.31
C PHE A 69 8.96 -1.94 -8.93
N MET A 70 8.62 -2.86 -9.82
CA MET A 70 8.62 -4.30 -9.51
C MET A 70 9.99 -4.83 -9.06
N PRO A 71 11.13 -4.42 -9.66
CA PRO A 71 12.45 -4.84 -9.17
C PRO A 71 12.76 -4.30 -7.76
N LEU A 72 12.31 -3.09 -7.44
CA LEU A 72 12.54 -2.46 -6.13
C LEU A 72 11.75 -3.16 -5.03
N ILE A 73 10.51 -3.56 -5.33
CA ILE A 73 9.68 -4.39 -4.45
C ILE A 73 10.38 -5.73 -4.19
N ALA A 74 10.83 -6.40 -5.25
CA ALA A 74 11.49 -7.69 -5.14
C ALA A 74 12.80 -7.63 -4.35
N GLN A 75 13.57 -6.54 -4.47
CA GLN A 75 14.82 -6.33 -3.73
C GLN A 75 14.64 -6.31 -2.20
N GLN A 76 13.45 -5.94 -1.73
CA GLN A 76 13.10 -5.86 -0.31
C GLN A 76 12.17 -7.01 0.13
N ASP A 77 12.13 -8.11 -0.65
CA ASP A 77 11.25 -9.26 -0.41
C ASP A 77 9.75 -8.90 -0.32
N GLY A 78 9.37 -7.80 -0.97
CA GLY A 78 7.98 -7.37 -1.03
C GLY A 78 7.15 -8.26 -1.93
N VAL A 79 5.88 -8.45 -1.57
CA VAL A 79 4.91 -9.18 -2.37
C VAL A 79 3.86 -8.22 -2.89
N CYS A 80 3.85 -7.99 -4.20
CA CYS A 80 2.76 -7.27 -4.85
C CYS A 80 1.51 -8.16 -4.85
N ILE A 81 0.50 -7.77 -4.08
CA ILE A 81 -0.74 -8.51 -3.89
C ILE A 81 -1.72 -8.20 -5.01
N LYS A 82 -1.86 -6.92 -5.39
CA LYS A 82 -2.77 -6.46 -6.44
C LYS A 82 -2.18 -5.34 -7.27
N HIS A 83 -2.56 -5.37 -8.54
CA HIS A 83 -2.46 -4.26 -9.49
C HIS A 83 -3.89 -3.75 -9.69
N GLU A 84 -4.19 -2.54 -9.22
CA GLU A 84 -5.53 -1.94 -9.31
C GLU A 84 -5.44 -0.66 -10.14
N GLY A 85 -5.59 -0.81 -11.46
CA GLY A 85 -5.38 0.30 -12.39
C GLY A 85 -3.92 0.75 -12.40
N ASP A 86 -3.66 1.97 -11.98
CA ASP A 86 -2.33 2.57 -11.76
C ASP A 86 -1.80 2.41 -10.34
N SER A 87 -2.58 1.79 -9.46
CA SER A 87 -2.21 1.55 -8.07
C SER A 87 -1.61 0.16 -7.85
N LEU A 88 -0.66 0.07 -6.91
CA LEU A 88 -0.07 -1.19 -6.45
C LEU A 88 -0.36 -1.38 -4.96
N LEU A 89 -0.84 -2.57 -4.58
CA LEU A 89 -0.96 -2.99 -3.19
C LEU A 89 0.12 -4.01 -2.88
N VAL A 90 1.07 -3.63 -2.03
CA VAL A 90 2.27 -4.41 -1.71
C VAL A 90 2.33 -4.68 -0.22
N VAL A 91 2.78 -5.87 0.19
CA VAL A 91 3.03 -6.19 1.59
C VAL A 91 4.48 -6.60 1.83
N PHE A 92 4.98 -6.28 3.00
CA PHE A 92 6.32 -6.64 3.48
C PHE A 92 6.22 -7.21 4.88
N ASP A 93 7.16 -8.08 5.25
CA ASP A 93 7.19 -8.66 6.59
C ASP A 93 7.68 -7.65 7.65
N ALA A 94 8.45 -6.65 7.24
CA ALA A 94 8.96 -5.62 8.13
C ALA A 94 8.74 -4.18 7.60
N PRO A 95 8.55 -3.19 8.50
CA PRO A 95 8.28 -1.80 8.11
C PRO A 95 9.46 -1.13 7.41
N HIS A 96 10.70 -1.51 7.74
CA HIS A 96 11.89 -0.94 7.10
C HIS A 96 12.00 -1.33 5.62
N GLN A 97 11.54 -2.53 5.24
CA GLN A 97 11.50 -2.98 3.83
C GLN A 97 10.54 -2.12 3.01
N ALA A 98 9.36 -1.81 3.58
CA ALA A 98 8.38 -0.94 2.96
C ALA A 98 8.93 0.48 2.78
N LEU A 99 9.55 1.07 3.82
CA LEU A 99 10.13 2.41 3.71
C LEU A 99 11.31 2.45 2.72
N ALA A 100 12.20 1.45 2.75
CA ALA A 100 13.32 1.36 1.82
C ALA A 100 12.84 1.29 0.36
N THR A 101 11.81 0.48 0.09
CA THR A 101 11.17 0.39 -1.24
C THR A 101 10.55 1.73 -1.64
N ALA A 102 9.80 2.39 -0.74
CA ALA A 102 9.16 3.67 -1.02
C ALA A 102 10.18 4.75 -1.39
N ARG A 103 11.28 4.85 -0.62
CA ARG A 103 12.38 5.77 -0.90
C ARG A 103 13.03 5.49 -2.25
N ALA A 104 13.24 4.21 -2.57
CA ALA A 104 13.81 3.82 -3.85
C ALA A 104 12.89 4.18 -5.02
N MET A 105 11.57 3.99 -4.90
CA MET A 105 10.59 4.39 -5.93
C MET A 105 10.59 5.91 -6.16
N VAL A 106 10.59 6.71 -5.09
CA VAL A 106 10.66 8.18 -5.19
C VAL A 106 11.99 8.62 -5.82
N ALA A 107 13.11 8.00 -5.44
CA ALA A 107 14.41 8.31 -6.04
C ALA A 107 14.46 7.91 -7.53
N ALA A 108 13.91 6.75 -7.88
CA ALA A 108 13.88 6.24 -9.25
C ALA A 108 13.04 7.13 -10.18
N THR A 109 11.85 7.53 -9.74
CA THR A 109 11.00 8.48 -10.47
C THR A 109 11.70 9.83 -10.65
N ALA A 110 12.32 10.36 -9.60
CA ALA A 110 13.10 11.60 -9.66
C ALA A 110 14.31 11.50 -10.63
N ALA A 111 14.88 10.31 -10.82
CA ALA A 111 16.00 10.08 -11.72
C ALA A 111 15.59 9.96 -13.20
N VAL A 112 14.39 9.44 -13.50
CA VAL A 112 13.93 9.24 -14.90
C VAL A 112 13.15 10.41 -15.48
N ASN A 113 12.60 11.28 -14.62
CA ASN A 113 11.81 12.45 -15.04
C ASN A 113 12.61 13.61 -15.68
N PRO A 114 13.90 13.86 -15.39
CA PRO A 114 14.66 14.91 -16.05
C PRO A 114 14.68 14.73 -17.58
N GLY A 115 14.35 15.79 -18.31
CA GLY A 115 14.28 15.76 -19.78
C GLY A 115 12.94 15.26 -20.36
N ARG A 116 12.03 14.74 -19.52
CA ARG A 116 10.67 14.37 -19.92
C ARG A 116 9.73 15.57 -19.93
N ALA A 117 8.80 15.59 -20.89
CA ALA A 117 7.68 16.53 -20.86
C ALA A 117 6.82 16.29 -19.61
N PRO A 118 6.14 17.31 -19.05
CA PRO A 118 5.33 17.14 -17.84
C PRO A 118 4.31 16.00 -17.87
N GLU A 119 3.73 15.72 -19.03
CA GLU A 119 2.78 14.64 -19.31
C GLU A 119 3.41 13.25 -19.43
N ASP A 120 4.73 13.16 -19.53
CA ASP A 120 5.51 11.92 -19.60
C ASP A 120 6.17 11.55 -18.26
N ARG A 121 6.06 12.45 -17.27
CA ARG A 121 6.68 12.24 -15.96
C ARG A 121 5.90 11.22 -15.15
N ILE A 122 6.63 10.34 -14.49
CA ILE A 122 6.09 9.38 -13.55
C ILE A 122 6.23 10.00 -12.16
N GLU A 123 5.11 10.33 -11.53
CA GLU A 123 5.07 10.78 -10.15
C GLU A 123 4.22 9.80 -9.34
N VAL A 124 4.76 9.32 -8.23
CA VAL A 124 4.12 8.32 -7.38
C VAL A 124 3.75 8.92 -6.03
N CYS A 125 2.54 8.62 -5.59
CA CYS A 125 2.07 8.87 -4.23
C CYS A 125 2.16 7.56 -3.45
N ILE A 126 2.65 7.60 -2.20
CA ILE A 126 2.87 6.38 -1.42
C ILE A 126 2.26 6.52 -0.03
N GLY A 127 1.42 5.54 0.34
CA GLY A 127 0.87 5.38 1.68
C GLY A 127 1.39 4.09 2.33
N LEU A 128 1.85 4.18 3.57
CA LEU A 128 2.40 3.06 4.34
C LEU A 128 1.60 2.84 5.62
N GLY A 129 1.26 1.57 5.89
CA GLY A 129 0.67 1.10 7.14
C GLY A 129 1.49 -0.03 7.76
N TYR A 130 1.36 -0.26 9.06
CA TYR A 130 1.98 -1.39 9.74
C TYR A 130 1.10 -1.89 10.89
N GLY A 131 0.87 -3.21 10.91
CA GLY A 131 0.06 -3.84 11.95
C GLY A 131 -0.57 -5.14 11.48
N THR A 132 -1.58 -5.58 12.24
CA THR A 132 -2.27 -6.84 11.96
C THR A 132 -3.14 -6.74 10.71
N VAL A 133 -2.91 -7.63 9.77
CA VAL A 133 -3.72 -7.86 8.57
C VAL A 133 -4.22 -9.31 8.54
N LEU A 134 -5.28 -9.54 7.78
CA LEU A 134 -5.77 -10.88 7.46
C LEU A 134 -5.26 -11.25 6.07
N ARG A 135 -4.31 -12.19 5.99
CA ARG A 135 -3.71 -12.66 4.75
C ARG A 135 -4.20 -14.06 4.41
N VAL A 136 -4.85 -14.20 3.26
CA VAL A 136 -5.54 -15.44 2.86
C VAL A 136 -5.03 -15.87 1.50
N GLY A 137 -4.38 -17.03 1.45
CA GLY A 137 -3.64 -17.43 0.27
C GLY A 137 -2.52 -16.44 -0.08
N ALA A 138 -2.13 -16.43 -1.36
CA ALA A 138 -1.02 -15.61 -1.82
C ALA A 138 -1.41 -14.15 -2.12
N ASN A 139 -2.66 -13.91 -2.54
CA ASN A 139 -3.04 -12.68 -3.25
C ASN A 139 -4.18 -11.90 -2.59
N GLU A 140 -4.55 -12.22 -1.34
CA GLU A 140 -5.58 -11.47 -0.65
C GLU A 140 -5.11 -10.98 0.72
N VAL A 141 -5.38 -9.71 0.99
CA VAL A 141 -5.06 -9.05 2.24
C VAL A 141 -6.16 -8.06 2.60
N TRP A 142 -6.57 -8.06 3.86
CA TRP A 142 -7.54 -7.12 4.41
C TRP A 142 -7.09 -6.64 5.78
N GLY A 143 -7.48 -5.42 6.15
CA GLY A 143 -7.22 -4.90 7.48
C GLY A 143 -7.28 -3.38 7.53
N ALA A 144 -7.25 -2.85 8.75
CA ALA A 144 -7.22 -1.41 8.96
C ALA A 144 -6.00 -0.75 8.29
N GLU A 145 -4.85 -1.43 8.29
CA GLU A 145 -3.64 -0.92 7.65
C GLU A 145 -3.70 -0.94 6.11
N VAL A 146 -4.47 -1.86 5.51
CA VAL A 146 -4.72 -1.86 4.06
C VAL A 146 -5.54 -0.63 3.68
N ASN A 147 -6.64 -0.39 4.40
CA ASN A 147 -7.49 0.78 4.19
C ASN A 147 -6.73 2.09 4.46
N ALA A 148 -5.88 2.11 5.48
CA ALA A 148 -5.08 3.27 5.82
C ALA A 148 -4.04 3.56 4.74
N ALA A 149 -3.26 2.56 4.31
CA ALA A 149 -2.26 2.72 3.26
C ALA A 149 -2.90 3.22 1.96
N SER A 150 -4.04 2.64 1.55
CA SER A 150 -4.80 3.10 0.36
C SER A 150 -5.22 4.56 0.49
N LYS A 151 -5.92 4.95 1.56
CA LYS A 151 -6.35 6.34 1.77
C LYS A 151 -5.17 7.32 1.81
N LEU A 152 -4.04 6.91 2.38
CA LEU A 152 -2.83 7.72 2.44
C LEU A 152 -2.21 7.90 1.05
N GLY A 153 -2.07 6.83 0.27
CA GLY A 153 -1.45 6.86 -1.06
C GLY A 153 -2.32 7.53 -2.12
N GLU A 154 -3.61 7.23 -2.15
CA GLU A 154 -4.53 7.69 -3.19
C GLU A 154 -5.03 9.12 -2.94
N ASP A 155 -5.43 9.43 -1.70
CA ASP A 155 -6.17 10.69 -1.43
C ASP A 155 -5.36 11.78 -0.74
N MET A 156 -4.31 11.43 0.01
CA MET A 156 -3.63 12.36 0.90
C MET A 156 -2.22 12.72 0.44
N ALA A 157 -1.48 11.73 -0.08
CA ALA A 157 -0.13 11.94 -0.59
C ALA A 157 -0.16 12.77 -1.88
N LYS A 158 0.90 13.55 -2.09
CA LYS A 158 1.19 14.22 -3.36
C LYS A 158 2.34 13.52 -4.06
N GLY A 159 2.55 13.83 -5.34
CA GLY A 159 3.66 13.27 -6.12
C GLY A 159 5.00 13.34 -5.38
N GLY A 160 5.64 12.20 -5.22
CA GLY A 160 6.91 12.02 -4.51
C GLY A 160 6.81 11.98 -2.97
N GLN A 161 5.61 12.06 -2.39
CA GLN A 161 5.42 11.96 -0.95
C GLN A 161 5.21 10.53 -0.48
N ILE A 162 5.77 10.25 0.70
CA ILE A 162 5.56 9.02 1.45
C ILE A 162 4.86 9.40 2.74
N LEU A 163 3.62 8.94 2.90
CA LEU A 163 2.83 9.09 4.12
C LEU A 163 2.78 7.76 4.87
N ALA A 164 2.68 7.83 6.19
CA ALA A 164 2.71 6.69 7.08
C ALA A 164 1.66 6.80 8.20
N THR A 165 1.17 5.65 8.64
CA THR A 165 0.42 5.54 9.89
C THR A 165 1.32 5.76 11.11
N ASP A 166 0.69 6.10 12.23
CA ASP A 166 1.31 6.26 13.54
C ASP A 166 2.07 5.00 13.99
N THR A 167 1.48 3.82 13.78
CA THR A 167 2.10 2.54 14.13
C THR A 167 3.39 2.29 13.34
N LEU A 168 3.40 2.56 12.04
CA LEU A 168 4.60 2.41 11.22
C LEU A 168 5.69 3.40 11.64
N ARG A 169 5.32 4.66 11.91
CA ARG A 169 6.25 5.68 12.41
C ARG A 169 6.87 5.26 13.75
N LEU A 170 6.09 4.67 14.66
CA LEU A 170 6.59 4.18 15.96
C LEU A 170 7.64 3.09 15.80
N GLU A 171 7.43 2.13 14.90
CA GLU A 171 8.42 1.08 14.61
C GLU A 171 9.69 1.64 13.95
N LEU A 172 9.56 2.70 13.16
CA LEU A 172 10.68 3.37 12.49
C LEU A 172 11.10 4.64 13.23
N ALA A 173 11.27 4.56 14.54
CA ALA A 173 11.41 5.75 15.39
C ALA A 173 12.63 6.64 15.07
N SER A 174 13.68 6.07 14.47
CA SER A 174 14.89 6.78 14.04
C SER A 174 14.75 7.48 12.69
N GLU A 175 13.70 7.18 11.93
CA GLU A 175 13.47 7.75 10.62
C GLU A 175 12.80 9.13 10.74
N PRO A 176 13.16 10.10 9.87
CA PRO A 176 12.64 11.45 9.89
C PRO A 176 11.17 11.48 9.41
N PHE A 177 10.25 11.41 10.36
CA PHE A 177 8.81 11.56 10.13
C PHE A 177 8.29 12.80 10.84
N VAL A 178 7.50 13.60 10.13
CA VAL A 178 6.81 14.77 10.68
C VAL A 178 5.30 14.56 10.64
N GLU A 179 4.61 14.92 11.73
CA GLU A 179 3.15 14.92 11.77
C GLU A 179 2.61 15.91 10.73
N CYS A 180 1.64 15.48 9.92
CA CYS A 180 1.12 16.29 8.82
C CYS A 180 -0.40 16.21 8.62
N GLY A 181 -1.13 15.48 9.46
CA GLY A 181 -2.58 15.40 9.34
C GLY A 181 -3.23 14.32 10.18
N VAL A 182 -4.51 14.09 9.90
CA VAL A 182 -5.34 13.09 10.59
C VAL A 182 -6.09 12.25 9.56
N LEU A 183 -5.99 10.93 9.70
CA LEU A 183 -6.65 9.90 8.90
C LEU A 183 -7.87 9.36 9.67
N PHE A 184 -8.99 9.20 8.97
CA PHE A 184 -10.26 8.71 9.54
C PHE A 184 -10.70 9.45 10.82
N GLY A 185 -10.36 10.74 10.91
CA GLY A 185 -10.72 11.63 12.04
C GLY A 185 -10.05 11.32 13.38
N THR A 186 -9.22 10.28 13.48
CA THR A 186 -8.69 9.80 14.77
C THR A 186 -7.23 9.36 14.74
N ARG A 187 -6.70 8.95 13.58
CA ARG A 187 -5.33 8.45 13.46
C ARG A 187 -4.40 9.56 12.98
N THR A 188 -3.27 9.74 13.64
CA THR A 188 -2.28 10.73 13.22
C THR A 188 -1.55 10.25 11.96
N VAL A 189 -1.32 11.15 11.01
CA VAL A 189 -0.58 10.89 9.77
C VAL A 189 0.78 11.54 9.83
N TYR A 190 1.78 10.78 9.37
CA TYR A 190 3.15 11.24 9.31
C TYR A 190 3.64 11.27 7.87
N ARG A 191 4.38 12.31 7.50
CA ARG A 191 5.09 12.40 6.23
C ARG A 191 6.57 12.12 6.46
N PHE A 192 7.15 11.26 5.64
CA PHE A 192 8.58 11.04 5.63
C PHE A 192 9.28 12.26 5.03
N GLU A 193 10.37 12.72 5.66
CA GLU A 193 11.23 13.79 5.15
C GLU A 193 12.58 13.19 4.78
N ALA A 194 12.89 13.11 3.48
CA ALA A 194 14.21 12.70 3.07
C ALA A 194 15.27 13.67 3.64
N PRO A 195 16.38 13.16 4.20
CA PRO A 195 17.48 14.00 4.66
C PRO A 195 18.17 14.75 3.52
#